data_AF-A0A2V9HBK7-F1
#
_entry.id   AF-A0A2V9HBK7-F1
#
_cell.length_a   1.000
_cell.length_b   1.000
_cell.length_c   1.000
_cell.angle_alpha   90.00
_cell.angle_beta   90.00
_cell.angle_gamma   90.00
#
_symmetry.space_group_name_H-M   'P 1'
#
loop_
_entity.id
_entity.type
_entity.pdbx_description
1 polymer ?
#
loop_
_entity_poly.entity_id
_entity_poly.type
_entity_poly.pdbx_seq_one_letter_code
_entity_poly.pdbx_strand_id
1 'polypeptide(L)' 'MSDEVWKNHEFEWLPSSKDYAYVQSLMSGRVVEPGKFANWIAPPARGINNQPLNFEYVRFN' A
#
# COMPACT_ATOMS: atom_id res chain seq x y z
N MET A 1 -25.73 20.35 -1.35
CA MET A 1 -24.57 20.53 -2.25
C MET A 1 -25.09 20.44 -3.67
N SER A 2 -24.76 21.38 -4.55
CA SER A 2 -25.15 21.31 -5.97
C SER A 2 -24.17 20.45 -6.75
N ASP A 3 -24.60 19.97 -7.93
CA ASP A 3 -23.76 19.14 -8.82
C ASP A 3 -22.49 19.88 -9.28
N GLU A 4 -22.58 21.19 -9.46
CA GLU A 4 -21.43 22.03 -9.84
C GLU A 4 -20.40 22.11 -8.72
N VAL A 5 -20.85 22.30 -7.47
CA VAL A 5 -19.97 22.31 -6.30
C VAL A 5 -19.33 20.93 -6.10
N TRP A 6 -20.08 19.85 -6.32
CA TRP A 6 -19.50 18.50 -6.27
C TRP A 6 -18.38 18.33 -7.30
N LYS A 7 -18.66 18.61 -8.58
CA LYS A 7 -17.70 18.43 -9.68
C LYS A 7 -16.43 19.25 -9.50
N ASN A 8 -16.53 20.45 -8.93
CA ASN A 8 -15.38 21.32 -8.70
C ASN A 8 -14.45 20.81 -7.58
N HIS A 9 -14.93 19.95 -6.68
CA HIS A 9 -14.20 19.50 -5.49
C HIS A 9 -14.01 17.98 -5.40
N GLU A 10 -14.55 17.19 -6.34
CA GLU A 10 -14.58 15.73 -6.22
C GLU A 10 -13.19 15.10 -6.03
N PHE A 11 -12.15 15.66 -6.65
CA PHE A 11 -10.77 15.17 -6.53
C PHE A 11 -10.04 15.62 -5.24
N GLU A 12 -10.64 16.52 -4.46
CA GLU A 12 -10.15 16.83 -3.11
C GLU A 12 -10.60 15.77 -2.10
N TRP A 13 -11.65 15.01 -2.42
CA TRP A 13 -12.23 14.01 -1.53
C TRP A 13 -12.00 12.59 -2.00
N LEU A 14 -11.99 12.38 -3.32
CA LEU A 14 -11.81 11.08 -3.95
C LEU A 14 -10.53 11.08 -4.79
N PRO A 15 -9.77 9.97 -4.80
CA PRO A 15 -8.60 9.87 -5.65
C PRO A 15 -8.96 10.04 -7.13
N SER A 16 -8.21 10.88 -7.82
CA SER A 16 -8.29 11.01 -9.27
C SER A 16 -7.63 9.82 -9.96
N SER A 17 -7.87 9.66 -11.26
CA SER A 17 -7.15 8.67 -12.08
C SER A 17 -5.63 8.82 -12.02
N LYS A 18 -5.14 10.06 -11.83
CA LYS A 18 -3.71 10.34 -11.67
C LYS A 18 -3.18 9.82 -10.33
N ASP A 19 -3.95 9.96 -9.26
CA ASP A 19 -3.59 9.44 -7.94
C ASP A 19 -3.53 7.92 -7.95
N TYR A 20 -4.51 7.27 -8.60
CA TYR A 20 -4.48 5.82 -8.82
C TYR A 20 -3.23 5.37 -9.59
N ALA A 21 -2.89 6.03 -10.69
CA ALA A 21 -1.70 5.72 -11.47
C ALA A 21 -0.42 5.90 -10.64
N TYR A 22 -0.36 6.93 -9.79
CA TYR A 22 0.76 7.15 -8.89
C TYR A 22 0.90 6.01 -7.86
N VAL A 23 -0.18 5.66 -7.15
CA VAL A 23 -0.16 4.56 -6.17
C VAL A 23 0.24 3.23 -6.83
N GLN A 24 -0.27 2.95 -8.04
CA GLN A 24 0.12 1.75 -8.79
C GLN A 24 1.60 1.73 -9.12
N SER A 25 2.21 2.88 -9.45
CA SER A 25 3.65 2.95 -9.71
C SER A 25 4.53 2.65 -8.48
N LEU A 26 4.01 2.87 -7.26
CA LEU A 26 4.68 2.48 -6.02
C LEU A 26 4.66 0.96 -5.78
N MET A 27 3.69 0.25 -6.37
CA MET A 27 3.60 -1.21 -6.32
C MET A 27 4.60 -1.84 -7.31
N SER A 28 5.87 -1.42 -7.25
CA SER A 28 6.96 -1.70 -8.19
C SER A 28 7.51 -3.12 -8.11
N GLY A 29 6.64 -4.10 -7.85
CA GLY A 29 6.96 -5.52 -7.76
C GLY A 29 6.70 -6.14 -6.39
N ARG A 30 6.83 -7.45 -6.35
CA ARG A 30 6.60 -8.28 -5.17
C ARG A 30 7.87 -8.38 -4.33
N VAL A 31 7.83 -7.96 -3.07
CA VAL A 31 8.91 -8.17 -2.09
C VAL A 31 8.64 -9.48 -1.33
N VAL A 32 9.49 -10.48 -1.52
CA VAL A 32 9.33 -11.83 -0.92
C VAL A 32 10.46 -12.24 0.01
N GLU A 33 11.52 -11.44 0.07
CA GLU A 33 12.67 -11.71 0.92
C GLU A 33 12.25 -11.57 2.40
N PRO A 34 12.47 -12.60 3.25
CA PRO A 34 12.12 -12.52 4.67
C PRO A 34 12.73 -11.31 5.36
N GLY A 35 11.91 -10.53 6.05
CA GLY A 35 12.33 -9.33 6.77
C GLY A 35 12.52 -8.08 5.89
N LYS A 36 12.28 -8.14 4.58
CA LYS A 36 12.22 -6.96 3.71
C LYS A 36 10.77 -6.49 3.53
N PHE A 37 10.62 -5.17 3.44
CA PHE A 37 9.34 -4.51 3.20
C PHE A 37 9.49 -3.56 2.01
N ALA A 38 8.41 -3.34 1.26
CA ALA A 38 8.42 -2.36 0.17
C ALA A 38 8.59 -0.94 0.73
N ASN A 39 9.24 -0.05 -0.04
CA ASN A 39 9.60 1.29 0.43
C ASN A 39 8.41 2.17 0.85
N TRP A 40 7.20 1.86 0.39
CA TRP A 40 5.98 2.62 0.68
C TRP A 40 5.26 2.17 1.95
N ILE A 41 5.72 1.12 2.64
CA ILE A 41 5.11 0.62 3.89
C ILE A 41 6.16 0.38 4.98
N ALA A 42 5.88 0.88 6.18
CA ALA A 42 6.73 0.67 7.34
C ALA A 42 6.64 -0.79 7.83
N PRO A 43 7.72 -1.33 8.45
CA PRO A 43 7.65 -2.62 9.13
C PRO A 43 6.59 -2.63 10.24
N PRO A 44 5.88 -3.75 10.48
CA PRO A 44 4.92 -3.83 11.56
C PRO A 44 5.63 -3.88 12.92
N ALA A 45 4.93 -3.47 13.98
CA ALA A 45 5.51 -3.36 15.32
C ALA A 45 5.98 -4.70 15.91
N ARG A 46 5.36 -5.83 15.51
CA ARG A 46 5.72 -7.18 15.96
C ARG A 46 5.34 -8.21 14.90
N GLY A 47 6.02 -9.37 14.95
CA GLY A 47 5.65 -10.52 14.14
C GLY A 47 4.41 -11.24 14.65
N ILE A 48 4.04 -12.32 13.96
CA ILE A 48 2.85 -13.13 14.27
C ILE A 48 3.26 -14.33 15.13
N ASN A 49 2.45 -14.69 16.13
CA ASN A 49 2.68 -15.86 16.99
C ASN A 49 4.08 -15.88 17.64
N ASN A 50 4.55 -14.72 18.15
CA ASN A 50 5.88 -14.53 18.73
C ASN A 50 7.05 -14.89 17.80
N GLN A 51 6.80 -15.04 16.49
CA GLN A 51 7.86 -15.20 15.51
C GLN A 51 8.50 -13.86 15.19
N PRO A 52 9.80 -13.83 14.81
CA PRO A 52 10.47 -12.61 14.40
C PRO A 52 9.92 -12.08 13.07
N LEU A 53 10.19 -10.81 12.74
CA LEU A 53 9.72 -10.20 11.48
C LEU A 53 10.31 -10.84 10.22
N ASN A 54 11.52 -11.40 10.33
CA ASN A 54 12.19 -12.11 9.24
C ASN A 54 11.92 -13.63 9.26
N PHE A 55 10.88 -14.08 9.96
CA PHE A 55 10.42 -15.46 9.85
C PHE A 55 9.90 -15.73 8.44
N GLU A 56 10.14 -16.94 7.93
CA GLU A 56 9.62 -17.38 6.64
C GLU A 56 8.11 -17.70 6.76
N TYR A 57 7.28 -16.66 6.65
CA TYR A 57 5.82 -16.79 6.83
C TYR A 57 5.12 -17.57 5.70
N VAL A 58 5.70 -17.63 4.50
CA VAL A 58 5.15 -18.33 3.34
C VAL A 58 6.28 -19.07 2.63
N ARG A 59 6.05 -20.35 2.32
CA ARG A 59 6.93 -21.19 1.49
C ARG A 59 6.25 -21.42 0.13
N PHE A 60 7.00 -21.31 -0.97
CA PHE A 60 6.45 -21.37 -2.33
C PHE A 60 6.58 -22.74 -3.02
N ASN A 61 7.03 -23.73 -2.26
CA ASN A 61 7.33 -25.08 -2.73
C ASN A 61 6.05 -25.89 -2.96
#